data_AF-A0A3A5JMP8-F1
#
_entry.id   AF-A0A3A5JMP8-F1
#
_cell.length_a   1.000
_cell.length_b   1.000
_cell.length_c   1.000
_cell.angle_alpha   90.00
_cell.angle_beta   90.00
_cell.angle_gamma   90.00
#
_symmetry.space_group_name_H-M   'P 1'
#
loop_
_entity.id
_entity.type
_entity.pdbx_description
1 polymer ?
#
loop_
_entity_poly.entity_id
_entity_poly.type
_entity_poly.pdbx_seq_one_letter_code
_entity_poly.pdbx_strand_id
1 'polypeptide(L)'
;MKPIQTFIKGAATVSLLAFSIMSANAAVLPVAGDFQADHFSAKIVSVDQKNHVVVLEGAEGKKVSLNVPENAGALANLKAGDTVDTTVTRSVAIALDTNIDKSAPTASTTKGMEKATSGSPEHEAFRQVNVQLKIKHIDLKNNEVTFVGPKGQEKVVKVEDPKVQAKLKDLKVDQSVRVTYTDSIRITTKS
;
A
#
# COMPACT_ATOMS: atom_id res chain seq x y z
N MET A 1 17.32 39.84 69.50
CA MET A 1 16.77 38.65 70.17
C MET A 1 15.61 38.11 69.32
N LYS A 2 15.53 36.78 69.18
CA LYS A 2 14.48 35.90 68.58
C LYS A 2 13.01 36.30 68.94
N PRO A 3 11.94 35.65 68.41
CA PRO A 3 11.76 34.77 67.22
C PRO A 3 10.41 34.90 66.42
N ILE A 4 10.37 34.28 65.22
CA ILE A 4 9.40 33.30 64.61
C ILE A 4 7.87 33.54 64.69
N GLN A 5 7.16 33.38 63.54
CA GLN A 5 6.00 32.47 63.24
C GLN A 5 5.42 32.84 61.84
N THR A 6 5.74 32.12 60.76
CA THR A 6 4.97 31.02 60.12
C THR A 6 3.57 31.39 59.60
N PHE A 7 3.39 31.39 58.26
CA PHE A 7 2.16 30.94 57.62
C PHE A 7 2.48 30.01 56.46
N ILE A 8 1.80 28.87 56.45
CA ILE A 8 1.91 27.76 55.50
C ILE A 8 0.67 27.78 54.61
N LYS A 9 0.84 27.32 53.37
CA LYS A 9 -0.08 26.56 52.49
C LYS A 9 -0.72 27.33 51.34
N GLY A 10 -0.42 26.84 50.13
CA GLY A 10 -1.12 27.17 48.90
C GLY A 10 -0.41 26.68 47.64
N ALA A 11 0.07 25.44 47.60
CA ALA A 11 0.53 24.83 46.35
C ALA A 11 -0.68 24.35 45.56
N ALA A 12 -0.92 24.93 44.38
CA ALA A 12 -1.84 24.38 43.39
C ALA A 12 -1.00 23.89 42.19
N THR A 13 -0.64 22.62 42.24
CA THR A 13 -0.14 21.82 41.12
C THR A 13 -1.21 21.73 40.04
N VAL A 14 -0.98 22.33 38.87
CA VAL A 14 -1.67 21.93 37.64
C VAL A 14 -0.83 20.83 37.01
N SER A 15 -1.13 19.58 37.34
CA SER A 15 -0.62 18.44 36.58
C SER A 15 -1.20 18.51 35.17
N LEU A 16 -0.35 18.73 34.17
CA LEU A 16 -0.70 18.43 32.79
C LEU A 16 -0.92 16.92 32.69
N LEU A 17 -2.18 16.52 32.52
CA LEU A 17 -2.53 15.20 31.99
C LEU A 17 -1.98 15.14 30.56
N ALA A 18 -0.80 14.56 30.41
CA ALA A 18 -0.33 14.07 29.13
C ALA A 18 -1.29 12.96 28.70
N PHE A 19 -2.20 13.26 27.77
CA PHE A 19 -2.84 12.23 26.98
C PHE A 19 -1.75 11.57 26.15
N SER A 20 -1.23 10.45 26.66
CA SER A 20 -0.52 9.49 25.84
C SER A 20 -1.49 9.04 24.76
N ILE A 21 -1.29 9.57 23.55
CA ILE A 21 -1.87 9.02 22.34
C ILE A 21 -1.24 7.64 22.21
N MET A 22 -1.88 6.65 22.81
CA MET A 22 -1.56 5.26 22.56
C MET A 22 -1.98 5.02 21.11
N SER A 23 -1.07 5.29 20.18
CA SER A 23 -1.20 4.83 18.82
C SER A 23 -1.35 3.33 18.92
N ALA A 24 -2.59 2.85 18.75
CA ALA A 24 -2.85 1.44 18.55
C ALA A 24 -2.02 1.05 17.33
N ASN A 25 -0.88 0.42 17.58
CA ASN A 25 -0.15 -0.29 16.55
C ASN A 25 -1.07 -1.43 16.11
N ALA A 26 -1.91 -1.16 15.11
CA ALA A 26 -2.52 -2.22 14.33
C ALA A 26 -1.34 -2.98 13.73
N ALA A 27 -0.99 -4.10 14.35
CA ALA A 27 -0.03 -5.03 13.81
C ALA A 27 -0.60 -5.50 12.47
N VAL A 28 -0.15 -4.88 11.38
CA VAL A 28 -0.41 -5.36 10.02
C VAL A 28 0.25 -6.72 9.96
N LEU A 29 -0.54 -7.78 10.05
CA LEU A 29 -0.05 -9.14 9.82
C LEU A 29 0.18 -9.26 8.32
N PRO A 30 1.43 -9.34 7.82
CA PRO A 30 1.66 -9.53 6.39
C PRO A 30 1.19 -10.95 6.02
N VAL A 31 -0.02 -11.07 5.48
CA VAL A 31 -0.46 -12.31 4.84
C VAL A 31 0.10 -12.28 3.42
N ALA A 32 1.28 -12.86 3.25
CA ALA A 32 1.97 -13.16 1.99
C ALA A 32 2.03 -12.02 0.93
N GLY A 33 3.21 -11.40 0.80
CA GLY A 33 3.57 -10.66 -0.41
C GLY A 33 4.41 -11.55 -1.31
N ASP A 34 3.88 -11.90 -2.50
CA ASP A 34 4.70 -12.52 -3.54
C ASP A 34 5.49 -11.40 -4.23
N PHE A 35 6.81 -11.44 -4.11
CA PHE A 35 7.72 -10.49 -4.74
C PHE A 35 8.19 -11.10 -6.06
N GLN A 36 7.65 -10.61 -7.18
CA GLN A 36 8.14 -10.99 -8.51
C GLN A 36 8.82 -9.76 -9.12
N ALA A 37 10.12 -9.88 -9.38
CA ALA A 37 10.93 -8.89 -10.06
C ALA A 37 11.23 -9.38 -11.48
N ASP A 38 10.58 -8.78 -12.48
CA ASP A 38 10.77 -9.11 -13.90
C ASP A 38 11.64 -8.05 -14.56
N HIS A 39 12.75 -8.46 -15.19
CA HIS A 39 13.61 -7.59 -15.99
C HIS A 39 13.38 -7.82 -17.48
N PHE A 40 13.12 -6.77 -18.24
CA PHE A 40 12.98 -6.86 -19.69
C PHE A 40 13.32 -5.52 -20.37
N SER A 41 13.77 -5.58 -21.62
CA SER A 41 13.82 -4.38 -22.45
C SER A 41 12.43 -4.08 -23.02
N ALA A 42 12.03 -2.81 -22.96
CA ALA A 42 10.77 -2.31 -23.49
C ALA A 42 11.02 -1.25 -24.55
N LYS A 43 10.16 -1.21 -25.58
CA LYS A 43 10.17 -0.16 -26.60
C LYS A 43 9.22 0.95 -26.22
N ILE A 44 9.62 2.20 -26.44
CA ILE A 44 8.73 3.35 -26.32
C ILE A 44 7.87 3.45 -27.58
N VAL A 45 6.57 3.28 -27.42
CA VAL A 45 5.60 3.34 -28.52
C VAL A 45 5.15 4.77 -28.77
N SER A 46 4.92 5.54 -27.69
CA SER A 46 4.52 6.94 -27.78
C SER A 46 4.95 7.74 -26.56
N VAL A 47 5.12 9.04 -26.78
CA VAL A 47 5.42 10.03 -25.75
C VAL A 47 4.47 11.21 -25.95
N ASP A 48 3.63 11.47 -24.97
CA ASP A 48 2.81 12.66 -24.86
C ASP A 48 3.50 13.63 -23.90
N GLN A 49 4.29 14.54 -24.47
CA GLN A 49 5.04 15.53 -23.67
C GLN A 49 4.12 16.53 -22.96
N LYS A 50 2.94 16.82 -23.53
CA LYS A 50 1.99 17.78 -22.94
C LYS A 50 1.35 17.22 -21.68
N ASN A 51 0.99 15.93 -21.71
CA ASN A 51 0.36 15.25 -20.57
C ASN A 51 1.37 14.49 -19.70
N HIS A 52 2.66 14.54 -20.03
CA HIS A 52 3.73 13.82 -19.34
C HIS A 52 3.48 12.31 -19.28
N VAL A 53 3.05 11.71 -20.40
CA VAL A 53 2.74 10.26 -20.47
C VAL A 53 3.66 9.57 -21.47
N VAL A 54 4.28 8.47 -21.04
CA VAL A 54 5.07 7.57 -21.89
C VAL A 54 4.37 6.22 -21.96
N VAL A 55 4.31 5.62 -23.16
CA VAL A 55 3.77 4.27 -23.36
C VAL A 55 4.89 3.31 -23.73
N LEU A 56 5.09 2.30 -22.87
CA LEU A 56 6.06 1.23 -23.07
C LEU A 56 5.36 -0.02 -23.63
N GLU A 57 6.07 -0.77 -24.46
CA GLU A 57 5.66 -2.08 -24.97
C GLU A 57 6.75 -3.13 -24.69
N GLY A 58 6.38 -4.20 -23.98
CA GLY A 58 7.27 -5.33 -23.69
C GLY A 58 7.25 -6.41 -24.78
N ALA A 59 8.07 -7.45 -24.61
CA ALA A 59 8.28 -8.51 -25.60
C ALA A 59 7.02 -9.27 -26.06
N GLU A 60 5.95 -9.31 -25.25
CA GLU A 60 4.66 -9.93 -25.59
C GLU A 60 3.63 -8.94 -26.18
N GLY A 61 4.05 -7.73 -26.56
CA GLY A 61 3.16 -6.68 -27.06
C GLY A 61 2.27 -6.03 -26.00
N LYS A 62 2.44 -6.41 -24.72
CA LYS A 62 1.73 -5.78 -23.59
C LYS A 62 2.21 -4.35 -23.41
N LYS A 63 1.26 -3.42 -23.33
CA LYS A 63 1.52 -1.97 -23.19
C LYS A 63 1.24 -1.46 -21.79
N VAL A 64 2.08 -0.56 -21.31
CA VAL A 64 1.90 0.14 -20.04
C VAL A 64 2.12 1.64 -20.23
N SER A 65 1.18 2.45 -19.74
CA SER A 65 1.29 3.91 -19.72
C SER A 65 1.80 4.39 -18.36
N LEU A 66 2.77 5.30 -18.39
CA LEU A 66 3.46 5.82 -17.23
C LEU A 66 3.45 7.35 -17.24
N ASN A 67 3.21 7.96 -16.07
CA ASN A 67 3.33 9.40 -15.90
C ASN A 67 4.80 9.73 -15.60
N VAL A 68 5.45 10.49 -16.47
CA VAL A 68 6.87 10.85 -16.36
C VAL A 68 6.97 12.36 -16.13
N PRO A 69 7.17 12.82 -14.88
CA PRO A 69 7.19 14.25 -14.56
C PRO A 69 8.36 14.98 -15.23
N GLU A 70 8.26 16.29 -15.42
CA GLU A 70 9.29 17.09 -16.11
C GLU A 70 10.68 17.00 -15.46
N ASN A 71 10.73 16.79 -14.13
CA ASN A 71 11.96 16.62 -13.38
C ASN A 71 12.50 15.17 -13.39
N ALA A 72 12.05 14.33 -14.33
CA ALA A 72 12.46 12.93 -14.45
C ALA A 72 13.88 12.70 -15.03
N GLY A 73 14.72 13.75 -15.08
CA GLY A 73 16.09 13.66 -15.57
C GLY A 73 16.16 13.16 -17.01
N ALA A 74 16.96 12.11 -17.27
CA ALA A 74 17.09 11.52 -18.60
C ALA A 74 15.76 10.99 -19.18
N LEU A 75 14.83 10.56 -18.32
CA LEU A 75 13.53 10.03 -18.75
C LEU A 75 12.61 11.12 -19.33
N ALA A 76 12.86 12.39 -19.04
CA ALA A 76 12.10 13.50 -19.64
C ALA A 76 12.38 13.66 -21.15
N ASN A 77 13.49 13.10 -21.65
CA ASN A 77 13.93 13.28 -23.04
C ASN A 77 13.58 12.12 -23.99
N LEU A 78 12.90 11.09 -23.45
CA LEU A 78 12.50 9.88 -24.17
C LEU A 78 11.69 10.20 -25.43
N LYS A 79 11.86 9.37 -26.46
CA LYS A 79 11.16 9.48 -27.75
C LYS A 79 10.55 8.15 -28.16
N ALA A 80 9.52 8.22 -28.98
CA ALA A 80 8.98 7.03 -29.63
C ALA A 80 10.08 6.36 -30.47
N GLY A 81 10.24 5.06 -30.31
CA GLY A 81 11.31 4.27 -30.95
C GLY A 81 12.47 3.92 -30.00
N ASP A 82 12.66 4.66 -28.91
CA ASP A 82 13.71 4.35 -27.94
C ASP A 82 13.48 2.99 -27.28
N THR A 83 14.58 2.36 -26.86
CA THR A 83 14.54 1.13 -26.06
C THR A 83 15.10 1.43 -24.68
N VAL A 84 14.37 0.99 -23.67
CA VAL A 84 14.74 1.17 -22.25
C VAL A 84 14.80 -0.18 -21.56
N ASP A 85 15.64 -0.29 -20.54
CA ASP A 85 15.61 -1.43 -19.64
C ASP A 85 14.60 -1.16 -18.52
N THR A 86 13.77 -2.16 -18.28
CA THR A 86 12.63 -2.07 -17.36
C THR A 86 12.76 -3.14 -16.31
N THR A 87 12.56 -2.75 -15.06
CA THR A 87 12.39 -3.67 -13.93
C THR A 87 11.01 -3.47 -13.35
N VAL A 88 10.19 -4.52 -13.31
CA VAL A 88 8.87 -4.49 -12.66
C VAL A 88 8.96 -5.23 -11.35
N THR A 89 8.64 -4.57 -10.24
CA THR A 89 8.50 -5.20 -8.94
C THR A 89 7.02 -5.24 -8.57
N ARG A 90 6.51 -6.41 -8.20
CA ARG A 90 5.14 -6.56 -7.67
C ARG A 90 5.18 -6.93 -6.21
N SER A 91 4.25 -6.40 -5.43
CA SER A 91 4.03 -6.79 -4.05
C SER A 91 2.56 -6.79 -3.68
N VAL A 92 2.20 -7.64 -2.74
CA VAL A 92 0.86 -7.72 -2.16
C VAL A 92 0.98 -7.57 -0.65
N ALA A 93 0.22 -6.65 -0.08
CA ALA A 93 0.09 -6.49 1.36
C ALA A 93 -1.37 -6.71 1.75
N ILE A 94 -1.59 -7.55 2.74
CA ILE A 94 -2.92 -7.82 3.29
C ILE A 94 -2.93 -7.35 4.74
N ALA A 95 -3.97 -6.61 5.11
CA ALA A 95 -4.19 -6.13 6.47
C ALA A 95 -5.64 -6.42 6.89
N LEU A 96 -5.81 -7.13 8.00
CA LEU A 96 -7.11 -7.25 8.66
C LEU A 96 -7.39 -5.95 9.43
N ASP A 97 -8.51 -5.31 9.14
CA ASP A 97 -9.05 -4.26 9.99
C ASP A 97 -9.88 -4.92 11.11
N THR A 98 -9.45 -4.74 12.34
CA THR A 98 -10.11 -5.32 13.51
C THR A 98 -11.40 -4.58 13.88
N ASN A 99 -11.62 -3.39 13.33
CA ASN A 99 -12.87 -2.66 13.49
C ASN A 99 -14.00 -3.34 12.71
N ILE A 100 -15.19 -3.35 13.32
CA ILE A 100 -16.41 -3.82 12.66
C ILE A 100 -17.06 -2.60 12.02
N ASP A 101 -17.19 -2.59 10.70
CA ASP A 101 -17.77 -1.48 9.95
C ASP A 101 -18.81 -1.97 8.94
N LYS A 102 -19.96 -1.28 8.88
CA LYS A 102 -21.04 -1.56 7.93
C LYS A 102 -20.89 -0.83 6.60
N SER A 103 -19.86 0.01 6.41
CA SER A 103 -19.54 0.64 5.12
C SER A 103 -19.41 -0.36 3.97
N ALA A 104 -19.86 0.00 2.76
CA ALA A 104 -19.70 -0.89 1.61
C ALA A 104 -18.21 -1.18 1.34
N PRO A 105 -17.85 -2.37 0.80
CA PRO A 105 -16.49 -2.63 0.36
C PRO A 105 -16.08 -1.61 -0.72
N THR A 106 -14.84 -1.16 -0.68
CA THR A 106 -14.34 -0.09 -1.56
C THR A 106 -13.14 -0.54 -2.40
N ALA A 107 -12.92 0.11 -3.54
CA ALA A 107 -11.68 -0.01 -4.30
C ALA A 107 -11.18 1.37 -4.67
N SER A 108 -9.87 1.57 -4.57
CA SER A 108 -9.19 2.77 -5.04
C SER A 108 -7.91 2.43 -5.77
N THR A 109 -7.45 3.34 -6.61
CA THR A 109 -6.19 3.21 -7.33
C THR A 109 -5.43 4.51 -7.24
N THR A 110 -4.16 4.42 -6.85
CA THR A 110 -3.20 5.50 -6.82
C THR A 110 -2.11 5.17 -7.83
N LYS A 111 -1.68 6.16 -8.62
CA LYS A 111 -0.54 6.04 -9.53
C LYS A 111 0.37 7.23 -9.32
N GLY A 112 1.67 7.03 -9.49
CA GLY A 112 2.64 8.09 -9.34
C GLY A 112 4.02 7.71 -9.86
N MET A 113 4.96 8.63 -9.70
CA MET A 113 6.38 8.43 -9.92
C MET A 113 7.07 8.86 -8.64
N GLU A 114 7.86 7.97 -8.03
CA GLU A 114 8.71 8.34 -6.92
C GLU A 114 9.89 9.16 -7.42
N LYS A 115 10.22 10.21 -6.67
CA LYS A 115 11.32 11.11 -6.99
C LYS A 115 12.64 10.35 -6.84
N ALA A 116 13.51 10.46 -7.83
CA ALA A 116 14.91 10.04 -7.72
C ALA A 116 15.55 10.57 -6.42
N THR A 117 16.17 9.67 -5.65
CA THR A 117 16.86 10.01 -4.40
C THR A 117 18.36 10.16 -4.66
N SER A 118 19.12 10.79 -3.76
CA SER A 118 20.57 10.99 -3.97
C SER A 118 21.37 9.69 -4.09
N GLY A 119 20.78 8.53 -3.76
CA GLY A 119 21.37 7.20 -3.91
C GLY A 119 20.81 6.37 -5.07
N SER A 120 19.85 6.90 -5.84
CA SER A 120 19.30 6.24 -7.04
C SER A 120 18.89 7.31 -8.05
N PRO A 121 19.67 7.51 -9.13
CA PRO A 121 19.40 8.56 -10.13
C PRO A 121 18.13 8.27 -10.96
N GLU A 122 17.56 7.08 -10.79
CA GLU A 122 16.41 6.56 -11.52
C GLU A 122 15.10 7.04 -10.88
N HIS A 123 14.06 7.23 -11.71
CA HIS A 123 12.70 7.42 -11.24
C HIS A 123 11.95 6.08 -11.28
N GLU A 124 11.12 5.84 -10.27
CA GLU A 124 10.36 4.59 -10.15
C GLU A 124 8.87 4.90 -10.24
N ALA A 125 8.24 4.47 -11.32
CA ALA A 125 6.81 4.63 -11.48
C ALA A 125 6.11 3.59 -10.61
N PHE A 126 4.98 3.93 -9.99
CA PHE A 126 4.21 2.95 -9.24
C PHE A 126 2.72 3.05 -9.51
N ARG A 127 2.05 1.92 -9.33
CA ARG A 127 0.61 1.78 -9.29
C ARG A 127 0.25 0.98 -8.04
N GLN A 128 -0.50 1.62 -7.16
CA GLN A 128 -1.05 0.98 -5.98
C GLN A 128 -2.57 0.82 -6.13
N VAL A 129 -3.08 -0.39 -5.96
CA VAL A 129 -4.52 -0.67 -5.94
C VAL A 129 -4.88 -1.12 -4.53
N ASN A 130 -5.77 -0.39 -3.88
CA ASN A 130 -6.29 -0.78 -2.57
C ASN A 130 -7.70 -1.33 -2.75
N VAL A 131 -7.91 -2.55 -2.26
CA VAL A 131 -9.20 -3.23 -2.28
C VAL A 131 -9.58 -3.51 -0.84
N GLN A 132 -10.73 -3.01 -0.42
CA GLN A 132 -11.35 -3.39 0.83
C GLN A 132 -12.40 -4.46 0.55
N LEU A 133 -12.24 -5.60 1.21
CA LEU A 133 -13.17 -6.72 1.20
C LEU A 133 -13.89 -6.77 2.54
N LYS A 134 -15.09 -7.35 2.56
CA LYS A 134 -15.85 -7.60 3.79
C LYS A 134 -16.02 -9.06 4.08
N ILE A 135 -15.93 -9.42 5.35
CA ILE A 135 -16.29 -10.76 5.82
C ILE A 135 -17.82 -10.87 5.87
N LYS A 136 -18.37 -11.72 4.99
CA LYS A 136 -19.80 -12.08 4.98
C LYS A 136 -20.09 -13.30 5.85
N HIS A 137 -19.18 -14.28 5.85
CA HIS A 137 -19.38 -15.52 6.57
C HIS A 137 -18.04 -16.12 7.02
N ILE A 138 -18.05 -16.81 8.15
CA ILE A 138 -16.90 -17.52 8.73
C ILE A 138 -17.37 -18.94 9.08
N ASP A 139 -16.76 -19.93 8.44
CA ASP A 139 -16.98 -21.34 8.73
C ASP A 139 -15.77 -21.92 9.47
N LEU A 140 -15.90 -22.02 10.80
CA LEU A 140 -14.86 -22.57 11.67
C LEU A 140 -14.67 -24.08 11.51
N LYS A 141 -15.66 -24.80 10.98
CA LYS A 141 -15.56 -26.26 10.80
C LYS A 141 -14.72 -26.59 9.56
N ASN A 142 -14.93 -25.82 8.49
CA ASN A 142 -14.23 -26.01 7.21
C ASN A 142 -12.98 -25.14 7.06
N ASN A 143 -12.74 -24.22 8.02
CA ASN A 143 -11.69 -23.21 7.97
C ASN A 143 -11.82 -22.29 6.75
N GLU A 144 -13.03 -21.81 6.49
CA GLU A 144 -13.34 -20.98 5.32
C GLU A 144 -13.86 -19.60 5.73
N VAL A 145 -13.48 -18.59 4.95
CA VAL A 145 -14.00 -17.22 5.09
C VAL A 145 -14.58 -16.78 3.75
N THR A 146 -15.80 -16.29 3.77
CA THR A 146 -16.45 -15.70 2.59
C THR A 146 -16.29 -14.19 2.61
N PHE A 147 -15.65 -13.67 1.57
CA PHE A 147 -15.43 -12.25 1.36
C PHE A 147 -16.39 -11.69 0.31
N VAL A 148 -16.85 -10.45 0.50
CA VAL A 148 -17.59 -9.66 -0.48
C VAL A 148 -16.71 -8.51 -0.94
N GLY A 149 -16.56 -8.38 -2.26
CA GLY A 149 -15.81 -7.29 -2.89
C GLY A 149 -16.66 -6.08 -3.28
N PRO A 150 -16.03 -5.01 -3.80
CA PRO A 150 -16.71 -3.74 -4.10
C PRO A 150 -17.78 -3.82 -5.19
N LYS A 151 -17.74 -4.83 -6.06
CA LYS A 151 -18.77 -5.07 -7.08
C LYS A 151 -19.83 -6.10 -6.62
N GLY A 152 -19.86 -6.41 -5.33
CA GLY A 152 -20.77 -7.40 -4.75
C GLY A 152 -20.38 -8.84 -5.02
N GLN A 153 -19.24 -9.09 -5.68
CA GLN A 153 -18.77 -10.45 -5.94
C GLN A 153 -18.31 -11.13 -4.66
N GLU A 154 -18.62 -12.42 -4.54
CA GLU A 154 -18.24 -13.23 -3.39
C GLU A 154 -17.04 -14.12 -3.72
N LYS A 155 -16.15 -14.27 -2.75
CA LYS A 155 -15.01 -15.18 -2.82
C LYS A 155 -14.89 -15.95 -1.51
N VAL A 156 -15.04 -17.27 -1.59
CA VAL A 156 -14.71 -18.18 -0.51
C VAL A 156 -13.20 -18.43 -0.54
N VAL A 157 -12.55 -18.28 0.61
CA VAL A 157 -11.13 -18.54 0.82
C VAL A 157 -11.00 -19.57 1.93
N LYS A 158 -10.37 -20.70 1.59
CA LYS A 158 -9.94 -21.69 2.57
C LYS A 158 -8.65 -21.23 3.22
N VAL A 159 -8.61 -21.27 4.54
CA VAL A 159 -7.44 -20.89 5.33
C VAL A 159 -6.62 -22.14 5.59
N GLU A 160 -5.43 -22.21 4.99
CA GLU A 160 -4.57 -23.38 5.07
C GLU A 160 -3.56 -23.31 6.21
N ASP A 161 -3.07 -22.11 6.54
CA ASP A 161 -2.08 -21.91 7.62
C ASP A 161 -2.73 -22.15 9.01
N PRO A 162 -2.27 -23.16 9.78
CA PRO A 162 -2.81 -23.46 11.11
C PRO A 162 -2.73 -22.28 12.09
N LYS A 163 -1.71 -21.42 11.97
CA LYS A 163 -1.57 -20.22 12.81
C LYS A 163 -2.67 -19.21 12.53
N VAL A 164 -3.12 -19.12 11.27
CA VAL A 164 -4.24 -18.25 10.87
C VAL A 164 -5.57 -18.90 11.21
N GLN A 165 -5.70 -20.23 11.02
CA GLN A 165 -6.88 -21.00 11.43
C GLN A 165 -7.22 -20.79 12.92
N ALA A 166 -6.21 -20.84 13.79
CA ALA A 166 -6.37 -20.63 15.22
C ALA A 166 -6.97 -19.25 15.58
N LYS A 167 -6.84 -18.26 14.69
CA LYS A 167 -7.36 -16.90 14.83
C LYS A 167 -8.72 -16.68 14.17
N LEU A 168 -9.26 -17.66 13.44
CA LEU A 168 -10.56 -17.49 12.76
C LEU A 168 -11.71 -17.26 13.74
N LYS A 169 -11.64 -17.84 14.93
CA LYS A 169 -12.61 -17.63 16.01
C LYS A 169 -12.66 -16.18 16.53
N ASP A 170 -11.59 -15.41 16.29
CA ASP A 170 -11.51 -14.00 16.71
C ASP A 170 -12.06 -13.05 15.65
N LEU A 171 -12.30 -13.55 14.43
CA LEU A 171 -12.91 -12.80 13.34
C LEU A 171 -14.42 -12.65 13.54
N LYS A 172 -14.97 -11.59 12.94
CA LYS A 172 -16.39 -11.26 13.00
C LYS A 172 -16.90 -10.90 11.62
N VAL A 173 -18.17 -11.22 11.38
CA VAL A 173 -18.90 -10.72 10.20
C VAL A 173 -18.87 -9.19 10.22
N ASP A 174 -18.85 -8.58 9.03
CA ASP A 174 -18.69 -7.14 8.78
C ASP A 174 -17.29 -6.57 9.11
N GLN A 175 -16.33 -7.37 9.56
CA GLN A 175 -14.94 -6.91 9.55
C GLN A 175 -14.43 -6.74 8.11
N SER A 176 -13.50 -5.80 7.97
CA SER A 176 -12.88 -5.49 6.69
C SER A 176 -11.49 -6.08 6.57
N VAL A 177 -11.14 -6.54 5.37
CA VAL A 177 -9.77 -6.89 5.00
C VAL A 177 -9.34 -5.96 3.89
N ARG A 178 -8.22 -5.27 4.08
CA ARG A 178 -7.58 -4.46 3.04
C ARG A 178 -6.53 -5.29 2.34
N VAL A 179 -6.59 -5.33 1.02
CA VAL A 179 -5.57 -5.88 0.15
C VAL A 179 -5.01 -4.73 -0.68
N THR A 180 -3.70 -4.52 -0.57
CA THR A 180 -2.97 -3.50 -1.30
C THR A 180 -2.04 -4.20 -2.28
N TYR A 181 -2.29 -4.01 -3.57
CA TYR A 181 -1.39 -4.43 -4.64
C TYR A 181 -0.52 -3.25 -5.02
N THR A 182 0.79 -3.41 -5.02
CA THR A 182 1.72 -2.37 -5.48
C THR A 182 2.58 -2.95 -6.59
N ASP A 183 2.46 -2.37 -7.77
CA ASP A 183 3.38 -2.58 -8.88
C ASP A 183 4.29 -1.35 -8.96
N SER A 184 5.59 -1.56 -9.05
CA SER A 184 6.55 -0.51 -9.39
C SER A 184 7.32 -0.87 -10.65
N ILE A 185 7.66 0.15 -11.44
CA ILE A 185 8.35 0.04 -12.71
C ILE A 185 9.52 1.01 -12.67
N ARG A 186 10.73 0.46 -12.65
CA ARG A 186 11.96 1.20 -12.81
C ARG A 186 12.37 1.18 -14.27
N ILE A 187 12.69 2.35 -14.82
CA ILE A 187 13.17 2.51 -16.19
C ILE A 187 14.59 3.04 -16.15
N THR A 188 15.48 2.40 -16.90
CA THR A 188 16.83 2.90 -17.17
C THR A 188 17.05 3.03 -18.66
N THR A 189 17.67 4.14 -19.07
CA THR A 189 18.11 4.30 -20.47
C THR A 189 19.29 3.37 -20.72
N LYS A 190 19.29 2.66 -21.86
CA LYS A 190 20.48 1.93 -22.29
C LYS A 190 21.63 2.91 -22.53
N SER A 191 22.79 2.64 -21.92
CA SER A 191 24.04 3.32 -22.24
C SER A 191 24.58 2.86 -23.59
#